data_AF-A0A2U9IN22-F1
#
_entry.id   AF-A0A2U9IN22-F1
#
_cell.length_a   1.000
_cell.length_b   1.000
_cell.length_c   1.000
_cell.angle_alpha   90.00
_cell.angle_beta   90.00
_cell.angle_gamma   90.00
#
_symmetry.space_group_name_H-M   'P 1'
#
loop_
_entity.id
_entity.type
_entity.pdbx_description
1 polymer ?
#
loop_
_entity_poly.entity_id
_entity_poly.type
_entity_poly.pdbx_seq_one_letter_code
_entity_poly.pdbx_strand_id
1 'polypeptide(L)'
;MKCKTEKCEKVFKYLKRKEGTLEIIDNVPKAYPGFKNYVRKEIEKEKTLLTNNIFKDDIISAMESGYKNALMGYLRSAEESNRFIIERASLHVFVSATTQTYLVLLKEKDWHKLVDEGYVIRAASEGLGRIKKAAGKTLKLNENSVYLMGAPVCRKHLKFIKYSKSVDELEEELRVRISDRCKFCHRQAEYFTLAMPKASALIGLAGYITNKNVDNLMRIYSNISRIIHPYGFTELDKDKVFTAWARDFLNILFEINNLFGFIDGSRSSSNDRKSTR
;
A
#
# COMPACT_ATOMS: atom_id res chain seq x y z
N MET A 1 9.23 -1.98 26.54
CA MET A 1 10.18 -0.99 27.11
C MET A 1 9.57 -0.49 28.43
N LYS A 2 10.31 -0.51 29.55
CA LYS A 2 9.82 0.11 30.82
C LYS A 2 10.11 1.61 30.76
N CYS A 3 9.07 2.44 30.73
CA CYS A 3 9.24 3.89 30.80
C CYS A 3 9.78 4.29 32.18
N LYS A 4 10.73 5.23 32.20
CA LYS A 4 11.34 5.75 33.44
C LYS A 4 11.02 7.23 33.67
N THR A 5 10.24 7.85 32.78
CA THR A 5 9.91 9.28 32.84
C THR A 5 8.47 9.51 32.39
N GLU A 6 7.82 10.53 32.96
CA GLU A 6 6.45 10.93 32.59
C GLU A 6 6.34 11.28 31.09
N LYS A 7 7.38 11.90 30.51
CA LYS A 7 7.45 12.19 29.07
C LYS A 7 7.41 10.92 28.22
N CYS A 8 8.09 9.85 28.66
CA CYS A 8 8.03 8.54 28.02
C CYS A 8 6.61 7.97 28.08
N GLU A 9 5.98 7.98 29.25
CA GLU A 9 4.63 7.44 29.43
C GLU A 9 3.59 8.14 28.57
N LYS A 10 3.64 9.48 28.49
CA LYS A 10 2.76 10.27 27.62
C LYS A 10 2.90 9.90 26.15
N VAL A 11 4.13 9.81 25.64
CA VAL A 11 4.39 9.41 24.25
C VAL A 11 3.87 7.99 23.98
N PHE A 12 4.23 7.00 24.80
CA PHE A 12 3.80 5.62 24.58
C PHE A 12 2.29 5.42 24.74
N LYS A 13 1.62 6.19 25.60
CA LYS A 13 0.16 6.24 25.68
C LYS A 13 -0.44 6.79 24.39
N TYR A 14 0.13 7.87 23.86
CA TYR A 14 -0.29 8.46 22.59
C TYR A 14 -0.12 7.49 21.39
N LEU A 15 1.00 6.76 21.32
CA LEU A 15 1.24 5.77 20.26
C LEU A 15 0.18 4.65 20.20
N LYS A 16 -0.47 4.33 21.32
CA LYS A 16 -1.50 3.29 21.39
C LYS A 16 -2.89 3.75 20.89
N ARG A 17 -3.09 5.06 20.74
CA ARG A 17 -4.35 5.61 20.22
C ARG A 17 -4.65 5.06 18.83
N LYS A 18 -5.92 4.82 18.51
CA LYS A 18 -6.38 4.21 17.25
C LYS A 18 -7.12 5.20 16.35
N GLU A 19 -7.46 6.36 16.88
CA GLU A 19 -8.10 7.50 16.22
C GLU A 19 -7.24 8.06 15.08
N GLY A 20 -7.85 8.76 14.13
CA GLY A 20 -7.09 9.40 13.05
C GLY A 20 -6.16 10.49 13.59
N THR A 21 -4.98 10.69 12.98
CA THR A 21 -4.02 11.71 13.46
C THR A 21 -4.63 13.10 13.52
N LEU A 22 -5.50 13.44 12.57
CA LEU A 22 -6.28 14.68 12.57
C LEU A 22 -7.17 14.85 13.81
N GLU A 23 -7.74 13.78 14.32
CA GLU A 23 -8.68 13.80 15.46
C GLU A 23 -7.95 14.02 16.79
N ILE A 24 -6.64 13.78 16.82
CA ILE A 24 -5.86 13.74 18.06
C ILE A 24 -4.66 14.67 18.04
N ILE A 25 -4.55 15.51 17.01
CA ILE A 25 -3.35 16.30 16.73
C ILE A 25 -3.05 17.33 17.83
N ASP A 26 -4.09 17.88 18.47
CA ASP A 26 -3.93 18.85 19.57
C ASP A 26 -3.36 18.20 20.83
N ASN A 27 -3.63 16.89 20.99
CA ASN A 27 -3.21 16.08 22.15
C ASN A 27 -1.81 15.48 21.98
N VAL A 28 -1.09 15.80 20.90
CA VAL A 28 0.22 15.23 20.63
C VAL A 28 1.23 15.68 21.69
N PRO A 29 1.89 14.76 22.41
CA PRO A 29 2.96 15.12 23.34
C PRO A 29 4.23 15.47 22.58
N LYS A 30 5.04 16.37 23.15
CA LYS A 30 6.36 16.69 22.59
C LYS A 30 7.28 15.48 22.65
N ALA A 31 7.97 15.20 21.55
CA ALA A 31 9.04 14.22 21.49
C ALA A 31 10.17 14.56 22.48
N TYR A 32 10.89 13.53 22.92
CA TYR A 32 12.10 13.66 23.73
C TYR A 32 13.25 12.91 23.04
N PRO A 33 14.54 13.21 23.36
CA PRO A 33 15.69 12.64 22.66
C PRO A 33 15.70 11.11 22.61
N GLY A 34 15.32 10.45 23.71
CA GLY A 34 15.22 8.99 23.76
C GLY A 34 14.19 8.40 22.79
N PHE A 35 13.07 9.08 22.55
CA PHE A 35 12.08 8.64 21.56
C PHE A 35 12.58 8.83 20.12
N LYS A 36 13.23 9.96 19.83
CA LYS A 36 13.87 10.19 18.51
C LYS A 36 14.92 9.12 18.18
N ASN A 37 15.70 8.71 19.19
CA ASN A 37 16.67 7.62 19.07
C ASN A 37 16.00 6.25 18.90
N TYR A 38 14.87 6.01 19.58
CA TYR A 38 14.08 4.80 19.39
C TYR A 38 13.59 4.68 17.94
N VAL A 39 12.96 5.72 17.40
CA VAL A 39 12.46 5.72 16.00
C VAL A 39 13.61 5.49 15.00
N ARG A 40 14.77 6.13 15.21
CA ARG A 40 15.96 5.88 14.38
C ARG A 40 16.38 4.41 14.39
N LYS A 41 16.38 3.76 15.56
CA LYS A 41 16.71 2.33 15.67
C LYS A 41 15.69 1.46 14.95
N GLU A 42 14.40 1.82 14.98
CA GLU A 42 13.39 1.09 14.22
C GLU A 42 13.61 1.23 12.70
N ILE A 43 14.00 2.41 12.20
CA ILE A 43 14.39 2.59 10.79
C ILE A 43 15.55 1.66 10.41
N GLU A 44 16.61 1.59 11.22
CA GLU A 44 17.76 0.73 10.92
C GLU A 44 17.43 -0.78 10.95
N LYS A 45 16.53 -1.19 11.85
CA LYS A 45 16.00 -2.57 11.83
C LYS A 45 15.21 -2.84 10.56
N GLU A 46 14.32 -1.93 10.19
CA GLU A 46 13.45 -2.07 9.03
C GLU A 46 14.25 -2.16 7.73
N LYS A 47 15.32 -1.36 7.58
CA LYS A 47 16.26 -1.46 6.45
C LYS A 47 16.78 -2.88 6.24
N THR A 48 17.01 -3.62 7.32
CA THR A 48 17.51 -5.00 7.27
C THR A 48 16.41 -5.98 6.85
N LEU A 49 15.17 -5.78 7.31
CA LEU A 49 14.02 -6.61 6.94
C LEU A 49 13.63 -6.49 5.46
N LEU A 50 13.87 -5.33 4.85
CA LEU A 50 13.52 -5.04 3.46
C LEU A 50 14.46 -5.66 2.41
N THR A 51 15.42 -6.51 2.80
CA THR A 51 16.47 -7.03 1.89
C THR A 51 15.93 -7.65 0.60
N ASN A 52 14.80 -8.37 0.67
CA ASN A 52 14.16 -9.05 -0.47
C ASN A 52 13.03 -8.22 -1.13
N ASN A 53 12.83 -6.96 -0.72
CA ASN A 53 11.81 -6.10 -1.30
C ASN A 53 12.28 -5.49 -2.63
N ILE A 54 11.45 -5.61 -3.67
CA ILE A 54 11.74 -5.07 -5.02
C ILE A 54 11.95 -3.55 -4.99
N PHE A 55 11.24 -2.84 -4.12
CA PHE A 55 11.28 -1.39 -3.96
C PHE A 55 12.01 -0.98 -2.66
N LYS A 56 12.95 -1.78 -2.18
CA LYS A 56 13.66 -1.50 -0.90
C LYS A 56 14.27 -0.10 -0.88
N ASP A 57 14.94 0.33 -1.94
CA ASP A 57 15.67 1.60 -1.96
C ASP A 57 14.70 2.80 -1.92
N ASP A 58 13.56 2.68 -2.61
CA ASP A 58 12.46 3.65 -2.58
C ASP A 58 11.87 3.78 -1.17
N ILE A 59 11.61 2.65 -0.51
CA ILE A 59 11.05 2.62 0.85
C ILE A 59 12.06 3.20 1.85
N ILE A 60 13.33 2.81 1.77
CA ILE A 60 14.39 3.31 2.65
C ILE A 60 14.57 4.82 2.50
N SER A 61 14.64 5.31 1.26
CA SER A 61 14.73 6.75 0.97
C SER A 61 13.54 7.52 1.58
N ALA A 62 12.33 6.97 1.47
CA ALA A 62 11.14 7.57 2.08
C ALA A 62 11.20 7.55 3.62
N MET A 63 11.66 6.46 4.26
CA MET A 63 11.84 6.43 5.72
C MET A 63 12.80 7.52 6.21
N GLU A 64 13.94 7.68 5.52
CA GLU A 64 14.94 8.67 5.86
C GLU A 64 14.47 10.11 5.61
N SER A 65 13.80 10.34 4.47
CA SER A 65 13.20 11.62 4.14
C SER A 65 12.11 12.02 5.15
N GLY A 66 11.23 11.08 5.49
CA GLY A 66 10.17 11.28 6.49
C GLY A 66 10.76 11.67 7.85
N TYR A 67 11.78 10.93 8.30
CA TYR A 67 12.47 11.22 9.56
C TYR A 67 13.11 12.62 9.57
N LYS A 68 13.82 13.01 8.50
CA LYS A 68 14.46 14.32 8.39
C LYS A 68 13.42 15.45 8.38
N ASN A 69 12.36 15.32 7.58
CA ASN A 69 11.29 16.32 7.51
C ASN A 69 10.56 16.47 8.86
N ALA A 70 10.28 15.36 9.54
CA ALA A 70 9.64 15.37 10.85
C ALA A 70 10.52 16.06 11.91
N LEU A 71 11.84 15.86 11.88
CA LEU A 71 12.77 16.56 12.77
C LEU A 71 12.78 18.08 12.54
N MET A 72 12.57 18.52 11.30
CA MET A 72 12.48 19.93 10.92
C MET A 72 11.11 20.55 11.22
N GLY A 73 10.11 19.75 11.61
CA GLY A 73 8.74 20.23 11.86
C GLY A 73 7.85 20.27 10.61
N TYR A 74 8.26 19.64 9.50
CA TYR A 74 7.48 19.61 8.27
C TYR A 74 6.55 18.38 8.21
N LEU A 75 5.40 18.47 8.89
CA LEU A 75 4.45 17.36 8.98
C LEU A 75 3.97 16.88 7.61
N ARG A 76 3.58 17.80 6.72
CA ARG A 76 3.09 17.47 5.37
C ARG A 76 4.08 16.63 4.57
N SER A 77 5.33 17.09 4.48
CA SER A 77 6.40 16.38 3.75
C SER A 77 6.77 15.06 4.41
N ALA A 78 6.70 14.99 5.74
CA ALA A 78 6.94 13.75 6.48
C ALA A 78 5.84 12.71 6.22
N GLU A 79 4.57 13.11 6.23
CA GLU A 79 3.43 12.23 5.95
C GLU A 79 3.34 11.80 4.47
N GLU A 80 3.80 12.65 3.54
CA GLU A 80 3.95 12.23 2.14
C GLU A 80 4.93 11.06 1.98
N SER A 81 5.97 11.03 2.80
CA SER A 81 6.89 9.88 2.85
C SER A 81 6.22 8.62 3.42
N ASN A 82 5.40 8.75 4.47
CA ASN A 82 4.60 7.65 5.01
C ASN A 82 3.64 7.07 3.95
N ARG A 83 2.96 7.95 3.20
CA ARG A 83 2.09 7.54 2.09
C ARG A 83 2.85 6.73 1.05
N PHE A 84 4.02 7.20 0.64
CA PHE A 84 4.84 6.55 -0.37
C PHE A 84 5.33 5.16 0.08
N ILE A 85 5.67 5.00 1.36
CA ILE A 85 6.03 3.70 1.95
C ILE A 85 4.89 2.69 1.78
N ILE A 86 3.65 3.07 2.10
CA ILE A 86 2.46 2.20 1.94
C ILE A 86 2.28 1.79 0.47
N GLU A 87 2.39 2.76 -0.44
CA GLU A 87 2.21 2.53 -1.88
C GLU A 87 3.27 1.56 -2.43
N ARG A 88 4.55 1.75 -2.08
CA ARG A 88 5.65 0.88 -2.54
C ARG A 88 5.59 -0.51 -1.93
N ALA A 89 5.26 -0.64 -0.65
CA ALA A 89 5.10 -1.94 0.00
C ALA A 89 3.93 -2.74 -0.61
N SER A 90 2.79 -2.09 -0.84
CA SER A 90 1.63 -2.73 -1.48
C SER A 90 1.94 -3.12 -2.93
N LEU A 91 2.65 -2.27 -3.65
CA LEU A 91 3.09 -2.53 -5.03
C LEU A 91 4.08 -3.70 -5.09
N HIS A 92 5.00 -3.84 -4.12
CA HIS A 92 5.88 -4.99 -4.03
C HIS A 92 5.10 -6.30 -3.97
N VAL A 93 4.12 -6.41 -3.06
CA VAL A 93 3.27 -7.61 -2.94
C VAL A 93 2.56 -7.90 -4.26
N PHE A 94 1.96 -6.86 -4.86
CA PHE A 94 1.20 -7.00 -6.09
C PHE A 94 2.07 -7.46 -7.27
N VAL A 95 3.22 -6.83 -7.49
CA VAL A 95 4.13 -7.17 -8.59
C VAL A 95 4.73 -8.56 -8.39
N SER A 96 5.16 -8.91 -7.18
CA SER A 96 5.74 -10.22 -6.86
C SER A 96 4.77 -11.37 -7.12
N ALA A 97 3.46 -11.16 -6.95
CA ALA A 97 2.44 -12.18 -7.17
C ALA A 97 1.85 -12.18 -8.60
N THR A 98 2.12 -11.14 -9.40
CA THR A 98 1.52 -10.97 -10.72
C THR A 98 2.57 -10.99 -11.81
N THR A 99 2.91 -9.83 -12.38
CA THR A 99 3.77 -9.73 -13.55
C THR A 99 4.81 -8.63 -13.39
N GLN A 100 6.03 -8.93 -13.83
CA GLN A 100 7.14 -7.99 -13.85
C GLN A 100 6.95 -6.86 -14.87
N THR A 101 5.96 -6.96 -15.78
CA THR A 101 5.60 -5.90 -16.73
C THR A 101 5.29 -4.57 -16.02
N TYR A 102 4.77 -4.60 -14.78
CA TYR A 102 4.58 -3.40 -13.98
C TYR A 102 5.90 -2.69 -13.61
N LEU A 103 7.01 -3.43 -13.43
CA LEU A 103 8.32 -2.80 -13.22
C LEU A 103 8.82 -2.11 -14.49
N VAL A 104 8.57 -2.71 -15.65
CA VAL A 104 8.90 -2.13 -16.94
C VAL A 104 8.14 -0.81 -17.14
N LEU A 105 6.83 -0.81 -16.88
CA LEU A 105 5.96 0.38 -16.88
C LEU A 105 6.50 1.52 -16.01
N LEU A 106 6.99 1.21 -14.80
CA LEU A 106 7.53 2.21 -13.89
C LEU A 106 8.86 2.78 -14.39
N LYS A 107 9.78 1.90 -14.84
CA LYS A 107 11.09 2.31 -15.36
C LYS A 107 10.96 3.21 -16.60
N GLU A 108 10.00 2.92 -17.45
CA GLU A 108 9.74 3.67 -18.69
C GLU A 108 8.85 4.90 -18.47
N LYS A 109 8.37 5.11 -17.23
CA LYS A 109 7.45 6.21 -16.85
C LYS A 109 6.12 6.18 -17.63
N ASP A 110 5.72 5.01 -18.11
CA ASP A 110 4.51 4.83 -18.91
C ASP A 110 3.26 4.62 -18.05
N TRP A 111 3.43 4.33 -16.76
CA TRP A 111 2.32 4.21 -15.81
C TRP A 111 1.34 5.41 -15.88
N HIS A 112 1.86 6.64 -15.92
CA HIS A 112 1.02 7.84 -15.99
C HIS A 112 0.28 7.95 -17.33
N LYS A 113 0.92 7.58 -18.45
CA LYS A 113 0.27 7.58 -19.77
C LYS A 113 -0.93 6.64 -19.81
N LEU A 114 -0.81 5.44 -19.21
CA LEU A 114 -1.91 4.49 -19.11
C LEU A 114 -3.03 5.02 -18.19
N VAL A 115 -2.67 5.68 -17.08
CA VAL A 115 -3.64 6.35 -16.19
C VAL A 115 -4.43 7.44 -16.94
N ASP A 116 -3.75 8.28 -17.72
CA ASP A 116 -4.37 9.40 -18.46
C ASP A 116 -5.32 8.91 -19.56
N GLU A 117 -4.99 7.77 -20.18
CA GLU A 117 -5.84 7.07 -21.15
C GLU A 117 -6.96 6.22 -20.48
N GLY A 118 -7.08 6.31 -19.15
CA GLY A 118 -8.15 5.70 -18.38
C GLY A 118 -8.02 4.18 -18.17
N TYR A 119 -6.81 3.62 -18.28
CA TYR A 119 -6.49 2.24 -17.89
C TYR A 119 -6.28 2.18 -16.38
N VAL A 120 -7.33 2.42 -15.61
CA VAL A 120 -7.27 2.53 -14.14
C VAL A 120 -8.28 1.60 -13.48
N ILE A 121 -7.91 1.13 -12.28
CA ILE A 121 -8.86 0.63 -11.28
C ILE A 121 -8.69 1.39 -9.96
N ARG A 122 -9.80 1.64 -9.28
CA ARG A 122 -9.88 2.47 -8.06
C ARG A 122 -10.06 1.63 -6.81
N ALA A 123 -10.61 0.42 -6.94
CA ALA A 123 -10.80 -0.51 -5.85
C ALA A 123 -10.37 -1.93 -6.24
N ALA A 124 -9.98 -2.73 -5.24
CA ALA A 124 -9.66 -4.14 -5.46
C ALA A 124 -10.88 -4.93 -5.96
N SER A 125 -12.08 -4.62 -5.44
CA SER A 125 -13.34 -5.23 -5.87
C SER A 125 -13.66 -4.96 -7.33
N GLU A 126 -13.34 -3.77 -7.85
CA GLU A 126 -13.45 -3.45 -9.28
C GLU A 126 -12.55 -4.37 -10.10
N GLY A 127 -11.28 -4.50 -9.70
CA GLY A 127 -10.32 -5.34 -10.41
C GLY A 127 -10.70 -6.82 -10.40
N LEU A 128 -10.98 -7.37 -9.22
CA LEU A 128 -11.40 -8.77 -9.06
C LEU A 128 -12.74 -9.06 -9.75
N GLY A 129 -13.65 -8.09 -9.75
CA GLY A 129 -14.93 -8.18 -10.45
C GLY A 129 -14.76 -8.28 -11.98
N ARG A 130 -13.83 -7.52 -12.56
CA ARG A 130 -13.49 -7.62 -13.99
C ARG A 130 -12.93 -8.99 -14.35
N ILE A 131 -12.01 -9.52 -13.54
CA ILE A 131 -11.48 -10.88 -13.73
C ILE A 131 -12.63 -11.91 -13.71
N LYS A 132 -13.49 -11.86 -12.69
CA LYS A 132 -14.63 -12.79 -12.57
C LYS A 132 -15.58 -12.71 -13.75
N LYS A 133 -15.87 -11.50 -14.22
CA LYS A 133 -16.75 -11.26 -15.37
C LYS A 133 -16.15 -11.84 -16.65
N ALA A 134 -14.88 -11.56 -16.93
CA ALA A 134 -14.22 -12.00 -18.16
C ALA A 134 -14.01 -13.53 -18.18
N ALA A 135 -13.65 -14.11 -17.04
CA ALA A 135 -13.36 -15.54 -16.92
C ALA A 135 -14.62 -16.41 -16.67
N GLY A 136 -15.75 -15.81 -16.33
CA GLY A 136 -16.96 -16.52 -15.89
C GLY A 136 -16.85 -17.21 -14.52
N LYS A 137 -15.71 -17.10 -13.83
CA LYS A 137 -15.42 -17.72 -12.53
C LYS A 137 -14.39 -16.90 -11.76
N THR A 138 -14.31 -17.12 -10.45
CA THR A 138 -13.23 -16.53 -9.64
C THR A 138 -11.91 -17.20 -9.99
N LEU A 139 -10.91 -16.39 -10.35
CA LEU A 139 -9.54 -16.84 -10.59
C LEU A 139 -8.61 -16.32 -9.49
N LYS A 140 -7.57 -17.10 -9.18
CA LYS A 140 -6.44 -16.61 -8.38
C LYS A 140 -5.70 -15.54 -9.19
N LEU A 141 -5.32 -14.46 -8.52
CA LEU A 141 -4.51 -13.41 -9.12
C LEU A 141 -3.08 -13.92 -9.34
N ASN A 142 -2.62 -13.91 -10.59
CA ASN A 142 -1.30 -14.38 -11.02
C ASN A 142 -0.81 -13.59 -12.25
N GLU A 143 0.29 -14.03 -12.87
CA GLU A 143 0.91 -13.39 -14.04
C GLU A 143 -0.02 -13.22 -15.26
N ASN A 144 -1.03 -14.08 -15.41
CA ASN A 144 -1.92 -14.10 -16.57
C ASN A 144 -3.29 -13.51 -16.22
N SER A 145 -3.90 -13.94 -15.11
CA SER A 145 -5.22 -13.46 -14.70
C SER A 145 -5.24 -11.98 -14.35
N VAL A 146 -4.09 -11.37 -14.01
CA VAL A 146 -3.97 -9.92 -13.81
C VAL A 146 -4.32 -9.12 -15.06
N TYR A 147 -4.13 -9.66 -16.27
CA TYR A 147 -4.52 -8.96 -17.50
C TYR A 147 -6.03 -8.83 -17.63
N LEU A 148 -6.81 -9.79 -17.12
CA LEU A 148 -8.28 -9.72 -17.12
C LEU A 148 -8.84 -8.63 -16.19
N MET A 149 -8.01 -8.09 -15.30
CA MET A 149 -8.31 -6.88 -14.52
C MET A 149 -8.24 -5.61 -15.38
N GLY A 150 -7.50 -5.71 -16.48
CA GLY A 150 -7.21 -4.69 -17.48
C GLY A 150 -8.41 -4.23 -18.28
N ALA A 151 -8.13 -3.49 -19.35
CA ALA A 151 -9.14 -3.08 -20.31
C ALA A 151 -9.07 -3.97 -21.57
N PRO A 152 -10.21 -4.58 -21.98
CA PRO A 152 -10.28 -5.28 -23.26
C PRO A 152 -10.23 -4.28 -24.43
N VAL A 153 -9.39 -4.56 -25.42
CA VAL A 153 -9.21 -3.72 -26.62
C VAL A 153 -9.14 -4.59 -27.89
N CYS A 154 -9.66 -4.07 -29.01
CA CYS A 154 -9.43 -4.67 -30.33
C CYS A 154 -8.11 -4.16 -30.92
N ARG A 155 -7.62 -4.79 -31.99
CA ARG A 155 -6.35 -4.44 -32.64
C ARG A 155 -6.25 -2.97 -33.05
N LYS A 156 -7.36 -2.36 -33.48
CA LYS A 156 -7.41 -0.92 -33.83
C LYS A 156 -7.13 0.00 -32.63
N HIS A 157 -7.54 -0.37 -31.42
CA HIS A 157 -7.39 0.45 -30.20
C HIS A 157 -6.23 -0.01 -29.31
N LEU A 158 -5.41 -0.95 -29.78
CA LEU A 158 -4.23 -1.42 -29.07
C LEU A 158 -3.09 -0.40 -29.16
N LYS A 159 -3.09 0.58 -28.25
CA LYS A 159 -2.01 1.59 -28.16
C LYS A 159 -0.78 1.07 -27.42
N PHE A 160 -0.98 0.23 -26.40
CA PHE A 160 0.06 -0.19 -25.45
C PHE A 160 0.39 -1.67 -25.62
N ILE A 161 0.88 -2.06 -26.81
CA ILE A 161 1.19 -3.46 -27.17
C ILE A 161 2.06 -4.13 -26.10
N LYS A 162 3.11 -3.45 -25.64
CA LYS A 162 4.08 -3.94 -24.66
C LYS A 162 3.46 -4.34 -23.30
N TYR A 163 2.30 -3.77 -22.97
CA TYR A 163 1.63 -3.97 -21.69
C TYR A 163 0.29 -4.70 -21.85
N SER A 164 0.14 -5.40 -22.98
CA SER A 164 -1.06 -6.12 -23.34
C SER A 164 -0.76 -7.59 -23.62
N LYS A 165 -1.77 -8.44 -23.42
CA LYS A 165 -1.74 -9.86 -23.74
C LYS A 165 -2.91 -10.22 -24.65
N SER A 166 -2.70 -11.11 -25.61
CA SER A 166 -3.76 -11.50 -26.54
C SER A 166 -4.84 -12.33 -25.83
N VAL A 167 -6.06 -12.28 -26.34
CA VAL A 167 -7.17 -13.08 -25.81
C VAL A 167 -6.87 -14.57 -25.99
N ASP A 168 -6.35 -14.97 -27.15
CA ASP A 168 -6.02 -16.37 -27.45
C ASP A 168 -5.01 -16.96 -26.43
N GLU A 169 -3.93 -16.22 -26.12
CA GLU A 169 -2.97 -16.62 -25.08
C GLU A 169 -3.61 -16.75 -23.70
N LEU A 170 -4.49 -15.79 -23.34
CA LEU A 170 -5.17 -15.81 -22.04
C LEU A 170 -6.17 -16.96 -21.92
N GLU A 171 -6.91 -17.27 -22.98
CA GLU A 171 -7.84 -18.40 -23.02
C GLU A 171 -7.12 -19.73 -22.84
N GLU A 172 -5.98 -19.90 -23.52
CA GLU A 172 -5.13 -21.10 -23.41
C GLU A 172 -4.59 -21.28 -21.99
N GLU A 173 -3.93 -20.25 -21.45
CA GLU A 173 -3.24 -20.33 -20.16
C GLU A 173 -4.21 -20.44 -18.97
N LEU A 174 -5.34 -19.73 -19.03
CA LEU A 174 -6.32 -19.69 -17.93
C LEU A 174 -7.42 -20.75 -18.09
N ARG A 175 -7.48 -21.43 -19.24
CA ARG A 175 -8.51 -22.43 -19.60
C ARG A 175 -9.91 -21.85 -19.41
N VAL A 176 -10.17 -20.73 -20.08
CA VAL A 176 -11.44 -20.01 -20.07
C VAL A 176 -11.82 -19.58 -21.48
N ARG A 177 -13.08 -19.16 -21.67
CA ARG A 177 -13.53 -18.50 -22.89
C ARG A 177 -13.87 -17.05 -22.57
N ILE A 178 -13.33 -16.12 -23.34
CA ILE A 178 -13.42 -14.69 -23.14
C ILE A 178 -14.20 -14.10 -24.33
N SER A 179 -15.34 -13.48 -24.01
CA SER A 179 -16.22 -12.85 -25.00
C SER A 179 -16.31 -11.33 -24.81
N ASP A 180 -15.36 -10.76 -24.09
CA ASP A 180 -15.32 -9.33 -23.80
C ASP A 180 -15.21 -8.51 -25.09
N ARG A 181 -15.87 -7.36 -25.05
CA ARG A 181 -15.87 -6.39 -26.14
C ARG A 181 -14.90 -5.26 -25.83
N CYS A 182 -14.28 -4.73 -26.88
CA CYS A 182 -13.40 -3.58 -26.80
C CYS A 182 -14.06 -2.42 -26.06
N LYS A 183 -13.36 -1.86 -25.07
CA LYS A 183 -13.80 -0.72 -24.25
C LYS A 183 -14.22 0.50 -25.08
N PHE A 184 -13.60 0.71 -26.25
CA PHE A 184 -13.77 1.94 -27.04
C PHE A 184 -14.78 1.83 -28.18
N CYS A 185 -14.91 0.67 -28.84
CA CYS A 185 -15.79 0.51 -30.00
C CYS A 185 -16.73 -0.69 -29.93
N HIS A 186 -16.72 -1.44 -28.82
CA HIS A 186 -17.59 -2.59 -28.56
C HIS A 186 -17.53 -3.73 -29.58
N ARG A 187 -16.55 -3.73 -30.50
CA ARG A 187 -16.20 -4.90 -31.31
C ARG A 187 -15.53 -5.98 -30.43
N GLN A 188 -15.38 -7.18 -30.96
CA GLN A 188 -14.65 -8.25 -30.27
C GLN A 188 -13.27 -7.75 -29.81
N ALA A 189 -12.95 -7.97 -28.53
CA ALA A 189 -11.61 -7.68 -28.03
C ALA A 189 -10.64 -8.77 -28.50
N GLU A 190 -9.43 -8.35 -28.83
CA GLU A 190 -8.33 -9.23 -29.23
C GLU A 190 -7.21 -9.23 -28.19
N TYR A 191 -7.19 -8.23 -27.29
CA TYR A 191 -6.18 -8.06 -26.27
C TYR A 191 -6.78 -7.53 -24.97
N PHE A 192 -6.07 -7.77 -23.86
CA PHE A 192 -6.26 -7.07 -22.60
C PHE A 192 -4.99 -6.28 -22.26
N THR A 193 -5.14 -4.97 -22.04
CA THR A 193 -4.06 -4.11 -21.56
C THR A 193 -4.13 -3.96 -20.04
N LEU A 194 -3.00 -4.09 -19.34
CA LEU A 194 -2.93 -3.96 -17.88
C LEU A 194 -3.62 -2.69 -17.36
N ALA A 195 -4.33 -2.82 -16.23
CA ALA A 195 -4.89 -1.67 -15.52
C ALA A 195 -3.92 -1.17 -14.46
N MET A 196 -3.82 0.15 -14.31
CA MET A 196 -3.02 0.80 -13.29
C MET A 196 -3.83 0.94 -12.00
N PRO A 197 -3.56 0.12 -10.97
CA PRO A 197 -4.25 0.25 -9.70
C PRO A 197 -3.88 1.55 -8.98
N LYS A 198 -4.88 2.33 -8.57
CA LYS A 198 -4.67 3.41 -7.60
C LYS A 198 -4.30 2.83 -6.24
N ALA A 199 -3.72 3.64 -5.36
CA ALA A 199 -3.21 3.19 -4.06
C ALA A 199 -4.23 2.40 -3.23
N SER A 200 -5.50 2.83 -3.16
CA SER A 200 -6.58 2.09 -2.50
C SER A 200 -6.80 0.70 -3.12
N ALA A 201 -6.75 0.58 -4.44
CA ALA A 201 -6.81 -0.72 -5.12
C ALA A 201 -5.58 -1.57 -4.81
N LEU A 202 -4.37 -0.98 -4.82
CA LEU A 202 -3.13 -1.69 -4.48
C LEU A 202 -3.16 -2.26 -3.05
N ILE A 203 -3.57 -1.47 -2.05
CA ILE A 203 -3.68 -1.93 -0.66
C ILE A 203 -4.66 -3.11 -0.56
N GLY A 204 -5.85 -2.98 -1.18
CA GLY A 204 -6.85 -4.05 -1.17
C GLY A 204 -6.39 -5.32 -1.90
N LEU A 205 -5.71 -5.18 -3.04
CA LEU A 205 -5.16 -6.30 -3.80
C LEU A 205 -4.02 -6.99 -3.04
N ALA A 206 -3.17 -6.22 -2.35
CA ALA A 206 -2.13 -6.78 -1.49
C ALA A 206 -2.74 -7.61 -0.34
N GLY A 207 -3.79 -7.10 0.31
CA GLY A 207 -4.55 -7.84 1.32
C GLY A 207 -5.17 -9.13 0.75
N TYR A 208 -5.75 -9.08 -0.44
CA TYR A 208 -6.28 -10.26 -1.14
C TYR A 208 -5.20 -11.31 -1.45
N ILE A 209 -4.05 -10.89 -1.97
CA ILE A 209 -2.92 -11.76 -2.32
C ILE A 209 -2.36 -12.47 -1.07
N THR A 210 -2.20 -11.72 0.01
CA THR A 210 -1.58 -12.19 1.27
C THR A 210 -2.57 -12.82 2.23
N ASN A 211 -3.87 -12.75 1.91
CA ASN A 211 -4.97 -13.15 2.79
C ASN A 211 -4.91 -12.45 4.17
N LYS A 212 -4.58 -11.16 4.18
CA LYS A 212 -4.48 -10.33 5.40
C LYS A 212 -5.57 -9.26 5.42
N ASN A 213 -6.05 -8.93 6.62
CA ASN A 213 -6.91 -7.77 6.81
C ASN A 213 -6.07 -6.49 6.65
N VAL A 214 -6.52 -5.58 5.81
CA VAL A 214 -5.85 -4.30 5.49
C VAL A 214 -6.65 -3.07 5.89
N ASP A 215 -7.72 -3.23 6.67
CA ASP A 215 -8.63 -2.14 7.06
C ASP A 215 -7.90 -1.04 7.82
N ASN A 216 -6.99 -1.43 8.73
CA ASN A 216 -6.19 -0.46 9.47
C ASN A 216 -5.24 0.30 8.55
N LEU A 217 -4.56 -0.39 7.63
CA LEU A 217 -3.67 0.24 6.67
C LEU A 217 -4.41 1.20 5.72
N MET A 218 -5.61 0.82 5.26
CA MET A 218 -6.49 1.70 4.48
C MET A 218 -6.92 2.94 5.26
N ARG A 219 -7.27 2.78 6.54
CA ARG A 219 -7.62 3.90 7.43
C ARG A 219 -6.44 4.85 7.60
N ILE A 220 -5.23 4.32 7.84
CA ILE A 220 -4.01 5.14 7.95
C ILE A 220 -3.77 5.91 6.65
N TYR A 221 -3.82 5.22 5.49
CA TYR A 221 -3.64 5.85 4.18
C TYR A 221 -4.65 6.98 3.92
N SER A 222 -5.93 6.75 4.26
CA SER A 222 -6.99 7.76 4.13
C SER A 222 -6.73 8.98 5.02
N ASN A 223 -6.33 8.76 6.27
CA ASN A 223 -5.99 9.84 7.20
C ASN A 223 -4.80 10.67 6.72
N ILE A 224 -3.73 10.01 6.26
CA ILE A 224 -2.55 10.66 5.70
C ILE A 224 -2.90 11.51 4.47
N SER A 225 -3.74 10.97 3.58
CA SER A 225 -4.18 11.70 2.39
C SER A 225 -4.85 13.03 2.76
N ARG A 226 -5.63 13.06 3.84
CA ARG A 226 -6.25 14.29 4.36
C ARG A 226 -5.23 15.29 4.94
N ILE A 227 -4.14 14.81 5.55
CA ILE A 227 -3.04 15.66 6.08
C ILE A 227 -2.23 16.28 4.93
N ILE A 228 -2.03 15.56 3.83
CA ILE A 228 -1.24 16.03 2.68
C ILE A 228 -2.00 17.06 1.83
N HIS A 229 -3.33 16.97 1.82
CA HIS A 229 -4.20 17.99 1.22
C HIS A 229 -4.02 19.34 1.94
N PRO A 230 -4.28 20.48 1.27
CA PRO A 230 -3.92 21.83 1.73
C PRO A 230 -4.70 22.33 2.97
N TYR A 231 -5.35 21.43 3.73
CA TYR A 231 -6.07 21.75 4.95
C TYR A 231 -5.11 21.84 6.15
N GLY A 232 -4.24 22.87 6.09
CA GLY A 232 -3.70 23.61 7.23
C GLY A 232 -3.11 22.83 8.40
N PHE A 233 -1.80 22.56 8.37
CA PHE A 233 -1.00 22.38 9.59
C PHE A 233 0.25 23.26 9.51
N THR A 234 0.10 24.53 9.86
CA THR A 234 1.20 25.52 9.81
C THR A 234 1.81 25.81 11.17
N GLU A 235 1.22 25.36 12.28
CA GLU A 235 1.55 25.86 13.63
C GLU A 235 1.82 24.79 14.70
N LEU A 236 2.20 23.56 14.32
CA LEU A 236 2.61 22.54 15.30
C LEU A 236 4.08 22.70 15.69
N ASP A 237 4.34 22.70 17.00
CA ASP A 237 5.70 22.60 17.55
C ASP A 237 6.45 21.39 16.94
N LYS A 238 7.72 21.59 16.55
CA LYS A 238 8.52 20.56 15.86
C LYS A 238 8.58 19.22 16.58
N ASP A 239 8.59 19.22 17.92
CA ASP A 239 8.64 17.99 18.70
C ASP A 239 7.27 17.31 18.76
N LYS A 240 6.17 18.05 18.63
CA LYS A 240 4.85 17.46 18.39
C LYS A 240 4.75 16.87 16.98
N VAL A 241 5.20 17.59 15.95
CA VAL A 241 5.25 17.08 14.57
C VAL A 241 5.96 15.73 14.51
N PHE A 242 7.14 15.64 15.13
CA PHE A 242 7.89 14.38 15.19
C PHE A 242 7.07 13.25 15.83
N THR A 243 6.39 13.51 16.94
CA THR A 243 5.57 12.48 17.62
C THR A 243 4.37 12.05 16.80
N ALA A 244 3.68 12.99 16.13
CA ALA A 244 2.55 12.69 15.26
C ALA A 244 2.99 11.79 14.10
N TRP A 245 4.02 12.20 13.36
CA TRP A 245 4.58 11.43 12.26
C TRP A 245 5.09 10.06 12.70
N ALA A 246 5.85 9.99 13.80
CA ALA A 246 6.41 8.74 14.28
C ALA A 246 5.34 7.72 14.68
N ARG A 247 4.18 8.18 15.18
CA ARG A 247 3.05 7.29 15.46
C ARG A 247 2.56 6.61 14.19
N ASP A 248 2.30 7.39 13.15
CA ASP A 248 1.76 6.87 11.90
C ASP A 248 2.79 5.99 11.20
N PHE A 249 4.05 6.42 11.18
CA PHE A 249 5.18 5.65 10.67
C PHE A 249 5.29 4.27 11.36
N LEU A 250 5.30 4.21 12.70
CA LEU A 250 5.43 2.94 13.42
C LEU A 250 4.22 2.02 13.20
N ASN A 251 3.01 2.58 13.08
CA ASN A 251 1.83 1.81 12.73
C ASN A 251 1.94 1.26 11.29
N ILE A 252 2.45 2.05 10.35
CA ILE A 252 2.69 1.62 8.97
C ILE A 252 3.69 0.48 8.92
N LEU A 253 4.82 0.58 9.64
CA LEU A 253 5.81 -0.49 9.70
C LEU A 253 5.18 -1.79 10.22
N PHE A 254 4.38 -1.71 11.28
CA PHE A 254 3.67 -2.88 11.81
C PHE A 254 2.75 -3.53 10.77
N GLU A 255 1.92 -2.74 10.08
CA GLU A 255 0.99 -3.25 9.07
C GLU A 255 1.72 -3.83 7.84
N ILE A 256 2.79 -3.18 7.38
CA ILE A 256 3.61 -3.65 6.25
C ILE A 256 4.33 -4.95 6.62
N ASN A 257 4.89 -5.04 7.82
CA ASN A 257 5.54 -6.28 8.27
C ASN A 257 4.54 -7.42 8.44
N ASN A 258 3.29 -7.14 8.84
CA ASN A 258 2.22 -8.14 8.83
C ASN A 258 1.85 -8.57 7.40
N LEU A 259 1.81 -7.64 6.44
CA LEU A 259 1.59 -7.94 5.02
C LEU A 259 2.70 -8.81 4.43
N PHE A 260 3.96 -8.56 4.77
CA PHE A 260 5.10 -9.36 4.34
C PHE A 260 5.23 -10.70 5.09
N GLY A 261 4.45 -10.91 6.15
CA GLY A 261 4.53 -12.12 6.97
C GLY A 261 5.75 -12.16 7.90
N PHE A 262 6.37 -11.01 8.18
CA PHE A 262 7.50 -10.92 9.11
C PHE A 262 7.08 -10.94 10.59
N ILE A 263 5.77 -10.86 10.84
CA ILE A 263 5.18 -10.98 12.17
C ILE A 263 4.46 -12.32 12.26
N ASP A 264 5.00 -13.25 13.05
CA ASP A 264 4.32 -14.50 13.39
C ASP A 264 3.02 -14.21 14.15
N GLY A 265 1.92 -14.84 13.73
CA GLY A 265 0.58 -14.69 14.30
C GLY A 265 0.41 -15.25 15.73
N SER A 266 1.48 -15.52 16.47
CA SER A 266 1.46 -16.14 17.80
C SER A 266 1.05 -15.17 18.94
N ARG A 267 0.18 -14.19 18.65
CA ARG A 267 -0.45 -13.33 19.66
C ARG A 267 -1.99 -13.35 19.66
N SER A 268 -2.61 -14.36 19.06
CA SER A 268 -4.05 -14.59 19.17
C SER A 268 -4.40 -16.03 19.56
N SER A 269 -4.11 -16.40 20.81
CA SER A 269 -4.83 -17.46 21.53
C SER A 269 -4.59 -17.36 23.04
N SER A 270 -5.00 -16.24 23.64
CA SER A 270 -5.43 -16.27 25.04
C SER A 270 -6.75 -17.05 25.08
N ASN A 271 -6.66 -18.38 25.19
CA ASN A 271 -7.82 -19.21 25.49
C ASN A 271 -7.87 -19.43 26.99
N ASP A 272 -8.85 -18.77 27.60
CA ASP A 272 -9.51 -19.21 28.82
C ASP A 272 -9.70 -20.72 28.81
N ARG A 273 -9.04 -21.40 29.74
CA ARG A 273 -9.58 -22.63 30.32
C ARG A 273 -9.49 -22.52 31.82
N LYS A 274 -10.61 -22.07 32.41
CA LYS A 274 -11.04 -22.49 33.73
C LYS A 274 -10.91 -24.02 33.80
N SER A 275 -10.02 -24.51 34.65
CA SER A 275 -10.03 -25.91 35.08
C SER A 275 -10.79 -25.98 36.39
N THR A 276 -12.07 -26.32 36.29
CA THR A 276 -12.82 -26.97 37.36
C THR A 276 -12.27 -28.38 37.57
N ARG A 277 -11.63 -28.62 38.71
CA ARG A 277 -11.85 -29.76 39.60
C ARG A 277 -11.09 -29.54 40.90
#